data_AF-A0A1P8RYH7-F1
#
_entry.id   AF-A0A1P8RYH7-F1
#
_cell.length_a   1.000
_cell.length_b   1.000
_cell.length_c   1.000
_cell.angle_alpha   90.00
_cell.angle_beta   90.00
_cell.angle_gamma   90.00
#
_symmetry.space_group_name_H-M   'P 1'
#
loop_
_entity.id
_entity.type
_entity.pdbx_description
1 polymer ?
#
loop_
_entity_poly.entity_id
_entity_poly.type
_entity_poly.pdbx_seq_one_letter_code
_entity_poly.pdbx_strand_id
1 'polypeptide(L)'
;METKNKVGERKSSELFKFSGDWDKQSKALKAKFPKLTSEDVKFESGKELDLIKRLENKLDKDRNEVVGILKSNYATVTKAI
;
A
#
# COMPACT_ATOMS: atom_id res chain seq x y z
N MET A 1 25.66 26.59 -4.07
CA MET A 1 25.70 25.15 -3.73
C MET A 1 24.29 24.61 -3.93
N GLU A 2 24.16 23.64 -4.84
CA GLU A 2 22.89 23.11 -5.32
C GLU A 2 22.04 22.46 -4.22
N THR A 3 20.88 23.02 -3.90
CA THR A 3 19.80 22.25 -3.25
C THR A 3 19.05 21.48 -4.33
N LYS A 4 19.63 20.34 -4.75
CA LYS A 4 18.96 19.38 -5.63
C LYS A 4 17.73 18.81 -4.93
N ASN A 5 16.57 19.34 -5.31
CA ASN A 5 15.32 18.61 -5.54
C ASN A 5 15.19 17.24 -4.87
N LYS A 6 14.49 17.19 -3.72
CA LYS A 6 13.82 15.97 -3.23
C LYS A 6 12.46 16.29 -2.60
N VAL A 7 11.66 17.08 -3.30
CA VAL A 7 10.28 17.44 -2.89
C VAL A 7 9.23 16.56 -3.58
N GLY A 8 9.60 15.80 -4.62
CA GLY A 8 8.66 15.00 -5.42
C GLY A 8 8.18 13.70 -4.78
N GLU A 9 8.99 13.03 -3.97
CA GLU A 9 8.68 11.67 -3.48
C GLU A 9 7.89 11.63 -2.16
N ARG A 10 7.90 12.71 -1.37
CA ARG A 10 7.27 12.71 -0.03
C ARG A 10 5.74 12.82 -0.09
N LYS A 11 5.19 13.60 -1.04
CA LYS A 11 3.75 13.87 -1.13
C LYS A 11 2.90 12.70 -1.64
N SER A 12 3.47 11.80 -2.45
CA SER A 12 2.71 10.74 -3.12
C SER A 12 2.20 9.66 -2.17
N SER A 13 2.92 9.46 -1.05
CA SER A 13 2.58 8.46 -0.04
C SER A 13 1.56 8.98 0.98
N GLU A 14 1.51 10.30 1.21
CA GLU A 14 0.53 10.95 2.10
C GLU A 14 -0.85 11.13 1.45
N LEU A 15 -0.91 11.14 0.12
CA LEU A 15 -2.14 11.25 -0.65
C LEU A 15 -2.64 9.90 -1.18
N PHE A 16 -2.03 8.78 -0.76
CA PHE A 16 -2.48 7.47 -1.19
C PHE A 16 -3.84 7.18 -0.58
N LYS A 17 -4.89 7.33 -1.40
CA LYS A 17 -6.26 6.98 -1.05
C LYS A 17 -6.59 5.62 -1.66
N PHE A 18 -7.10 4.71 -0.84
CA PHE A 18 -7.69 3.50 -1.37
C PHE A 18 -9.01 3.84 -2.05
N SER A 19 -9.25 3.21 -3.19
CA SER A 19 -10.52 3.27 -3.92
C SER A 19 -10.81 1.89 -4.49
N GLY A 20 -12.07 1.49 -4.50
CA GLY A 20 -12.52 0.18 -5.02
C GLY A 20 -12.62 -0.94 -3.97
N ASP A 21 -12.70 -2.19 -4.46
CA ASP A 21 -12.93 -3.39 -3.64
C ASP A 21 -11.72 -3.77 -2.79
N TRP A 22 -11.65 -3.28 -1.54
CA TRP A 22 -10.58 -3.67 -0.63
C TRP A 22 -10.62 -5.16 -0.26
N ASP A 23 -11.80 -5.78 -0.16
CA ASP A 23 -11.91 -7.21 0.14
C ASP A 23 -11.09 -8.07 -0.83
N LYS A 24 -11.22 -7.81 -2.14
CA LYS A 24 -10.43 -8.49 -3.17
C LYS A 24 -8.94 -8.15 -3.07
N GLN A 25 -8.60 -6.88 -2.83
CA GLN A 25 -7.21 -6.45 -2.66
C GLN A 25 -6.54 -7.13 -1.47
N SER A 26 -7.23 -7.21 -0.33
CA SER A 26 -6.75 -7.83 0.90
C SER A 26 -6.48 -9.33 0.71
N LYS A 27 -7.37 -10.04 0.00
CA LYS A 27 -7.20 -11.46 -0.35
C LYS A 27 -5.99 -11.65 -1.28
N ALA A 28 -5.84 -10.80 -2.29
CA ALA A 28 -4.70 -10.84 -3.20
C ALA A 28 -3.37 -10.53 -2.50
N LEU A 29 -3.36 -9.57 -1.57
CA LEU A 29 -2.17 -9.25 -0.76
C LEU A 29 -1.77 -10.42 0.12
N LYS A 30 -2.72 -11.05 0.82
CA LYS A 30 -2.45 -12.26 1.62
C LYS A 30 -1.93 -13.42 0.78
N ALA A 31 -2.47 -13.58 -0.43
CA ALA A 31 -2.02 -14.62 -1.36
C ALA A 31 -0.59 -14.35 -1.87
N LYS A 32 -0.24 -13.09 -2.14
CA LYS A 32 1.12 -12.69 -2.56
C LYS A 32 2.13 -12.70 -1.41
N PHE A 33 1.69 -12.34 -0.21
CA PHE A 33 2.52 -12.21 0.98
C PHE A 33 1.95 -13.06 2.12
N PRO A 34 2.40 -14.32 2.27
CA PRO A 34 1.90 -15.20 3.32
C PRO A 34 2.25 -14.72 4.74
N LYS A 35 3.15 -13.74 4.87
CA LYS A 35 3.47 -13.04 6.12
C LYS A 35 2.35 -12.11 6.59
N LEU A 36 1.48 -11.67 5.68
CA LEU A 36 0.37 -10.77 5.99
C LEU A 36 -0.84 -11.57 6.46
N THR A 37 -1.38 -11.18 7.61
CA THR A 37 -2.63 -11.74 8.13
C THR A 37 -3.83 -10.91 7.71
N SER A 38 -5.04 -11.45 7.94
CA SER A 38 -6.30 -10.70 7.75
C SER A 38 -6.33 -9.39 8.54
N GLU A 39 -5.64 -9.32 9.68
CA GLU A 39 -5.54 -8.12 10.51
C GLU A 39 -4.56 -7.10 9.94
N ASP A 40 -3.45 -7.58 9.36
CA ASP A 40 -2.45 -6.72 8.73
C ASP A 40 -2.95 -6.09 7.43
N VAL A 41 -3.81 -6.80 6.69
CA VAL A 41 -4.50 -6.27 5.50
C VAL A 41 -5.87 -5.70 5.82
N LYS A 42 -6.19 -5.43 7.09
CA LYS A 42 -7.47 -4.81 7.44
C LYS A 42 -7.40 -3.32 7.14
N PHE A 43 -8.19 -2.88 6.16
CA PHE A 43 -8.33 -1.46 5.84
C PHE A 43 -9.65 -0.93 6.39
N GLU A 44 -9.59 0.26 6.98
CA GLU A 44 -10.75 1.05 7.36
C GLU A 44 -10.58 2.42 6.69
N SER A 45 -11.65 2.94 6.10
CA SER A 45 -11.64 4.26 5.43
C SER A 45 -11.13 5.35 6.39
N GLY A 46 -10.13 6.11 5.97
CA GLY A 46 -9.47 7.13 6.80
C GLY A 46 -8.26 6.61 7.59
N LYS A 47 -7.94 5.30 7.53
CA LYS A 47 -6.77 4.68 8.16
C LYS A 47 -5.73 4.18 7.16
N GLU A 48 -5.65 4.79 5.98
CA GLU A 48 -4.68 4.43 4.94
C GLU A 48 -3.24 4.44 5.45
N LEU A 49 -2.86 5.48 6.20
CA LEU A 49 -1.53 5.63 6.78
C LEU A 49 -1.21 4.51 7.77
N ASP A 50 -2.21 4.10 8.54
CA ASP A 50 -2.03 3.07 9.57
C ASP A 50 -1.84 1.69 8.93
N LEU A 51 -2.62 1.39 7.89
CA LEU A 51 -2.42 0.18 7.09
C LEU A 51 -1.03 0.16 6.45
N ILE A 52 -0.61 1.26 5.81
CA ILE A 52 0.72 1.34 5.18
C ILE A 52 1.81 1.07 6.24
N LYS A 53 1.74 1.71 7.41
CA LYS A 53 2.71 1.47 8.50
C LYS A 53 2.74 0.02 8.98
N ARG A 54 1.59 -0.66 9.08
CA ARG A 54 1.56 -2.10 9.44
C ARG A 54 2.24 -2.93 8.36
N LEU A 55 1.93 -2.67 7.10
CA LEU A 55 2.53 -3.37 5.97
C LEU A 55 4.03 -3.11 5.86
N GLU A 56 4.50 -1.89 6.12
CA GLU A 56 5.93 -1.55 6.19
C GLU A 56 6.65 -2.43 7.22
N ASN A 57 6.13 -2.51 8.44
CA ASN A 57 6.70 -3.33 9.51
C ASN A 57 6.59 -4.84 9.24
N LYS A 58 5.50 -5.31 8.63
CA LYS A 58 5.29 -6.75 8.37
C LYS A 58 6.08 -7.27 7.18
N LEU A 59 6.21 -6.45 6.14
CA LEU A 59 6.93 -6.81 4.93
C LEU A 59 8.42 -6.45 5.01
N ASP A 60 8.82 -5.72 6.04
CA ASP A 60 10.18 -5.17 6.20
C ASP A 60 10.55 -4.36 4.94
N LYS A 61 9.65 -3.44 4.57
CA LYS A 61 9.73 -2.66 3.32
C LYS A 61 9.44 -1.19 3.58
N ASP A 62 10.09 -0.33 2.80
CA ASP A 62 9.83 1.10 2.81
C ASP A 62 8.42 1.45 2.34
N ARG A 63 7.92 2.61 2.81
CA ARG A 63 6.64 3.19 2.38
C ARG A 63 6.43 3.19 0.89
N ASN A 64 7.46 3.53 0.12
CA ASN A 64 7.37 3.60 -1.33
C ASN A 64 7.15 2.21 -1.95
N GLU A 65 7.85 1.20 -1.43
CA GLU A 65 7.68 -0.20 -1.83
C GLU A 65 6.29 -0.71 -1.47
N VAL A 66 5.82 -0.44 -0.26
CA VAL A 66 4.47 -0.82 0.19
C VAL A 66 3.41 -0.16 -0.68
N VAL A 67 3.49 1.15 -0.92
CA VAL A 67 2.57 1.86 -1.81
C VAL A 67 2.64 1.31 -3.24
N GLY A 68 3.83 0.97 -3.74
CA GLY A 68 4.03 0.33 -5.04
C GLY A 68 3.35 -1.05 -5.12
N ILE A 69 3.48 -1.86 -4.07
CA ILE A 69 2.80 -3.15 -3.93
C ILE A 69 1.28 -2.95 -3.94
N LEU A 70 0.76 -1.99 -3.17
CA LEU A 70 -0.66 -1.69 -3.09
C LEU A 70 -1.22 -1.24 -4.44
N LYS A 71 -0.54 -0.32 -5.14
CA LYS A 71 -0.91 0.12 -6.49
C LYS A 71 -0.90 -1.02 -7.50
N SER A 72 0.16 -1.83 -7.47
CA SER A 72 0.30 -2.98 -8.38
C SER A 72 -0.77 -4.04 -8.09
N ASN A 73 -1.07 -4.26 -6.80
CA ASN A 73 -2.12 -5.17 -6.36
C ASN A 73 -3.50 -4.68 -6.81
N TYR A 74 -3.80 -3.39 -6.61
CA TYR A 74 -5.01 -2.77 -7.11
C TYR A 74 -5.15 -2.94 -8.62
N ALA A 75 -4.13 -2.60 -9.39
CA ALA A 75 -4.12 -2.77 -10.84
C ALA A 75 -4.30 -4.24 -11.27
N THR A 76 -3.75 -5.19 -10.52
CA THR A 76 -3.94 -6.63 -10.79
C THR A 76 -5.39 -7.03 -10.56
N VAL A 77 -5.98 -6.59 -9.45
CA VAL A 77 -7.36 -6.93 -9.07
C VAL A 77 -8.38 -6.29 -10.00
N THR A 78 -8.14 -5.05 -10.46
CA THR A 78 -9.06 -4.36 -11.39
C THR A 78 -8.92 -4.83 -12.82
N LYS A 79 -7.73 -5.20 -13.27
CA LYS A 79 -7.50 -5.75 -14.63
C LYS A 79 -8.01 -7.18 -14.79
N ALA A 80 -8.20 -7.90 -13.69
CA ALA A 80 -8.74 -9.26 -13.70
C ALA A 80 -10.29 -9.31 -13.77
N ILE A 81 -10.96 -8.17 -13.97
CA ILE A 81 -12.42 -8.04 -14.09
C ILE A 81 -12.78 -7.72 -15.54
#